data_AF-A0A090W2I5-F1
#
_entry.id   AF-A0A090W2I5-F1
#
_cell.length_a   1.000
_cell.length_b   1.000
_cell.length_c   1.000
_cell.angle_alpha   90.00
_cell.angle_beta   90.00
_cell.angle_gamma   90.00
#
_symmetry.space_group_name_H-M   'P 1'
#
loop_
_entity.id
_entity.type
_entity.pdbx_description
1 polymer ?
#
loop_
_entity_poly.entity_id
_entity_poly.type
_entity_poly.pdbx_seq_one_letter_code
_entity_poly.pdbx_strand_id
1 'polypeptide(L)'
;MLKRLEIKGVNFAEVTLHVGLGTFNPVEVEDLSKHKMDSEEIKIGPEAVDIINTGIKNRKRVCAVGTTAMRTIESAVSSSGLLNEMDGWTNKFIFPPYDFSIANCMVTNFHTPKSTLLMMISAFAGHDFVMEAYQEALKKNTSFTVMAMPC
;
A
#
# COMPACT_ATOMS: atom_id res chain seq x y z
N MET A 1 4.47 20.54 -5.82
CA MET A 1 5.06 19.60 -4.83
C MET A 1 5.96 18.57 -5.51
N LEU A 2 5.47 17.84 -6.52
CA LEU A 2 6.25 16.83 -7.27
C LEU A 2 7.61 17.35 -7.76
N LYS A 3 7.64 18.49 -8.47
CA LYS A 3 8.90 19.15 -8.88
C LYS A 3 9.88 19.39 -7.74
N ARG A 4 9.41 19.69 -6.52
CA ARG A 4 10.29 19.89 -5.36
C ARG A 4 10.92 18.58 -4.87
N LEU A 5 10.22 17.46 -5.03
CA LEU A 5 10.73 16.13 -4.71
C LEU A 5 11.73 15.66 -5.78
N GLU A 6 11.44 15.91 -7.06
CA GLU A 6 12.38 15.65 -8.16
C GLU A 6 13.69 16.42 -7.98
N ILE A 7 13.62 17.72 -7.66
CA ILE A 7 14.82 18.55 -7.36
C ILE A 7 15.61 17.99 -6.16
N LYS A 8 14.94 17.31 -5.23
CA LYS A 8 15.58 16.63 -4.09
C LYS A 8 16.08 15.22 -4.41
N GLY A 9 15.97 14.78 -5.66
CA GLY A 9 16.43 13.46 -6.11
C GLY A 9 15.49 12.31 -5.77
N VAL A 10 14.20 12.57 -5.61
CA VAL A 10 13.18 11.53 -5.49
C VAL A 10 12.74 11.10 -6.89
N ASN A 11 12.83 9.80 -7.16
CA ASN A 11 12.32 9.19 -8.39
C ASN A 11 10.86 8.78 -8.21
N PHE A 12 10.10 8.79 -9.31
CA PHE A 12 8.68 8.42 -9.33
C PHE A 12 8.49 7.18 -10.20
N ALA A 13 7.83 6.17 -9.65
CA ALA A 13 7.46 4.95 -10.36
C ALA A 13 5.93 4.83 -10.36
N GLU A 14 5.33 4.81 -11.53
CA GLU A 14 3.87 4.72 -11.68
C GLU A 14 3.44 3.25 -11.84
N VAL A 15 2.44 2.85 -11.04
CA VAL A 15 1.77 1.56 -11.16
C VAL A 15 0.27 1.78 -11.20
N THR A 16 -0.44 0.92 -11.92
CA THR A 16 -1.88 1.04 -12.11
C THR A 16 -2.59 -0.14 -11.45
N LEU A 17 -3.70 0.15 -10.77
CA LEU A 17 -4.68 -0.85 -10.35
C LEU A 17 -6.08 -0.29 -10.59
N HIS A 18 -6.87 -1.02 -11.36
CA HIS A 18 -8.26 -0.68 -11.63
C HIS A 18 -9.13 -1.22 -10.51
N VAL A 19 -9.47 -0.33 -9.56
CA VAL A 19 -10.23 -0.70 -8.38
C VAL A 19 -11.68 -1.06 -8.71
N GLY A 20 -12.13 -2.19 -8.17
CA GLY A 20 -13.52 -2.62 -8.19
C GLY A 20 -14.29 -2.07 -6.99
N LEU A 21 -15.61 -2.18 -7.04
CA LEU A 21 -16.50 -1.74 -5.95
C LEU A 21 -16.25 -2.53 -4.65
N GLY A 22 -15.84 -3.81 -4.75
CA GLY A 22 -15.60 -4.68 -3.61
C GLY A 22 -14.53 -4.21 -2.63
N THR A 23 -13.54 -3.43 -3.09
CA THR A 23 -12.45 -2.94 -2.24
C THR A 23 -12.94 -2.06 -1.08
N PHE A 24 -14.10 -1.41 -1.21
CA PHE A 24 -14.65 -0.51 -0.19
C PHE A 24 -15.74 -1.16 0.67
N ASN A 25 -16.12 -2.40 0.37
CA ASN A 25 -17.14 -3.10 1.16
C ASN A 25 -16.59 -3.49 2.53
N PRO A 26 -17.42 -3.44 3.59
CA PRO A 26 -17.03 -3.92 4.90
C PRO A 26 -16.75 -5.43 4.86
N VAL A 27 -15.78 -5.87 5.64
CA VAL A 27 -15.53 -7.31 5.84
C VAL A 27 -16.55 -7.84 6.85
N GLU A 28 -17.43 -8.75 6.39
CA GLU A 28 -18.52 -9.32 7.21
C GLU A 28 -18.19 -10.70 7.80
N VAL A 29 -17.00 -11.26 7.52
CA VAL A 29 -16.59 -12.57 8.03
C VAL A 29 -15.84 -12.41 9.36
N GLU A 30 -16.11 -13.32 10.31
CA GLU A 30 -15.36 -13.40 11.58
C GLU A 30 -13.93 -13.93 11.35
N ASP A 31 -13.78 -14.89 10.45
CA ASP A 31 -12.51 -15.49 10.07
C ASP A 31 -11.99 -14.84 8.78
N LEU A 32 -11.03 -13.93 8.93
CA LEU A 32 -10.45 -13.15 7.83
C LEU A 32 -9.82 -14.04 6.74
N SER A 33 -9.34 -15.24 7.09
CA SER A 33 -8.78 -16.17 6.10
C SER A 33 -9.80 -16.65 5.06
N LYS A 34 -11.11 -16.52 5.37
CA LYS A 34 -12.22 -16.87 4.48
C LYS A 34 -12.69 -15.69 3.63
N HIS A 35 -12.18 -14.48 3.88
CA HIS A 35 -12.53 -13.32 3.05
C HIS A 35 -11.89 -13.46 1.68
N LYS A 36 -12.69 -13.25 0.63
CA LYS A 36 -12.22 -13.25 -0.75
C LYS A 36 -12.35 -11.84 -1.30
N MET A 37 -11.22 -11.29 -1.72
CA MET A 37 -11.18 -10.06 -2.48
C MET A 37 -11.66 -10.32 -3.90
N ASP A 38 -12.37 -9.35 -4.47
CA ASP A 38 -12.61 -9.31 -5.90
C ASP A 38 -11.27 -9.15 -6.63
N SER A 39 -11.14 -9.82 -7.78
CA SER A 39 -9.97 -9.64 -8.63
C SER A 39 -10.00 -8.27 -9.29
N GLU A 40 -8.88 -7.56 -9.19
CA GLU A 40 -8.69 -6.23 -9.78
C GLU A 40 -7.51 -6.25 -10.75
N GLU A 41 -7.64 -5.54 -11.86
CA GLU A 41 -6.63 -5.49 -12.92
C GLU A 41 -5.46 -4.61 -12.47
N ILE A 42 -4.23 -5.08 -12.64
CA ILE A 42 -3.00 -4.35 -12.36
C ILE A 42 -2.09 -4.28 -13.57
N LYS A 43 -1.39 -3.14 -13.70
CA LYS A 43 -0.36 -2.89 -14.71
C LYS A 43 0.88 -2.29 -14.07
N ILE A 44 2.00 -2.95 -14.28
CA ILE A 44 3.34 -2.57 -13.83
C ILE A 44 4.25 -2.67 -15.05
N GLY A 45 4.63 -1.51 -15.59
CA GLY A 45 5.51 -1.43 -16.76
C GLY A 45 7.00 -1.51 -16.39
N PRO A 46 7.87 -1.68 -17.40
CA PRO A 46 9.31 -1.84 -17.21
C PRO A 46 9.97 -0.63 -16.54
N GLU A 47 9.47 0.59 -16.78
CA GLU A 47 9.99 1.81 -16.14
C GLU A 47 9.82 1.77 -14.62
N ALA A 48 8.64 1.40 -14.12
CA ALA A 48 8.39 1.30 -12.69
C ALA A 48 9.27 0.22 -12.03
N VAL A 49 9.42 -0.91 -12.72
CA VAL A 49 10.28 -2.02 -12.29
C VAL A 49 11.73 -1.56 -12.18
N ASP A 50 12.27 -0.89 -13.20
CA ASP A 50 13.65 -0.43 -13.19
C ASP A 50 13.90 0.60 -12.08
N ILE A 51 13.01 1.59 -11.93
CA ILE A 51 13.12 2.63 -10.91
C ILE A 51 13.11 2.02 -9.49
N ILE A 52 12.15 1.14 -9.21
CA ILE A 52 11.99 0.52 -7.89
C ILE A 52 13.18 -0.42 -7.60
N ASN A 53 13.51 -1.32 -8.53
CA ASN A 53 14.59 -2.29 -8.32
C ASN A 53 15.96 -1.63 -8.23
N THR A 54 16.20 -0.56 -9.00
CA THR A 54 17.40 0.27 -8.87
C THR A 54 17.44 0.98 -7.51
N GLY A 55 16.30 1.46 -7.02
CA GLY A 55 16.14 2.00 -5.67
C GLY A 55 16.53 0.98 -4.59
N ILE A 56 16.01 -0.24 -4.67
CA ILE A 56 16.31 -1.35 -3.73
C ILE A 56 17.81 -1.67 -3.75
N LYS A 57 18.40 -1.88 -4.94
CA LYS A 57 19.84 -2.17 -5.09
C LYS A 57 20.72 -1.07 -4.50
N ASN A 58 20.28 0.19 -4.61
CA ASN A 58 20.96 1.35 -4.06
C ASN A 58 20.57 1.66 -2.59
N ARG A 59 19.89 0.73 -1.91
CA ARG A 59 19.43 0.86 -0.51
C ARG A 59 18.63 2.13 -0.24
N LYS A 60 17.83 2.55 -1.22
CA LYS A 60 16.90 3.68 -1.08
C LYS A 60 15.61 3.19 -0.42
N ARG A 61 14.87 4.14 0.15
CA ARG A 61 13.51 3.89 0.65
C ARG A 61 12.55 3.84 -0.53
N VAL A 62 11.58 2.91 -0.45
CA VAL A 62 10.49 2.80 -1.40
C VAL A 62 9.20 3.16 -0.66
N CYS A 63 8.63 4.31 -1.01
CA CYS A 63 7.43 4.82 -0.38
C CYS A 63 6.22 4.54 -1.26
N ALA A 64 5.33 3.64 -0.84
CA ALA A 64 4.05 3.46 -1.50
C ALA A 64 3.13 4.66 -1.21
N VAL A 65 2.65 5.31 -2.26
CA VAL A 65 1.68 6.40 -2.13
C VAL A 65 0.29 5.83 -2.42
N GLY A 66 -0.38 5.40 -1.35
CA GLY A 66 -1.70 4.79 -1.35
C GLY A 66 -1.67 3.28 -1.11
N THR A 67 -2.76 2.80 -0.52
CA THR A 67 -3.02 1.36 -0.31
C THR A 67 -3.03 0.58 -1.63
N THR A 68 -3.61 1.17 -2.66
CA THR A 68 -3.65 0.60 -4.00
C THR A 68 -2.26 0.31 -4.55
N ALA A 69 -1.34 1.29 -4.48
CA ALA A 69 0.04 1.12 -4.91
C ALA A 69 0.76 0.02 -4.11
N MET A 70 0.55 -0.01 -2.78
CA MET A 70 1.11 -1.06 -1.92
C MET A 70 0.69 -2.46 -2.36
N ARG A 71 -0.61 -2.68 -2.57
CA ARG A 71 -1.12 -3.99 -3.00
C ARG A 71 -0.62 -4.36 -4.39
N THR A 72 -0.53 -3.41 -5.32
CA THR A 72 0.04 -3.65 -6.65
C THR A 72 1.49 -4.13 -6.57
N ILE A 73 2.32 -3.43 -5.77
CA ILE A 73 3.73 -3.79 -5.57
C ILE A 73 3.83 -5.18 -4.95
N GLU A 74 3.12 -5.43 -3.84
CA GLU A 74 3.18 -6.71 -3.15
C GLU A 74 2.71 -7.87 -4.05
N SER A 75 1.75 -7.64 -4.95
CA SER A 75 1.25 -8.66 -5.89
C SER A 75 2.24 -9.11 -6.95
N ALA A 76 3.30 -8.35 -7.21
CA ALA A 76 4.29 -8.64 -8.25
C ALA A 76 5.71 -8.83 -7.69
N VAL A 77 5.83 -9.22 -6.41
CA VAL A 77 7.13 -9.52 -5.78
C VAL A 77 7.69 -10.85 -6.30
N SER A 78 8.94 -10.82 -6.76
CA SER A 78 9.70 -12.00 -7.16
C SER A 78 10.23 -12.78 -5.94
N SER A 79 10.68 -14.01 -6.17
CA SER A 79 11.36 -14.81 -5.13
C SER A 79 12.66 -14.18 -4.60
N SER A 80 13.22 -13.19 -5.31
CA SER A 80 14.41 -12.44 -4.89
C SER A 80 14.07 -11.12 -4.16
N GLY A 81 12.80 -10.85 -3.88
CA GLY A 81 12.37 -9.61 -3.21
C GLY A 81 12.44 -8.37 -4.12
N LEU A 82 12.36 -8.56 -5.44
CA LEU A 82 12.34 -7.49 -6.43
C LEU A 82 10.97 -7.40 -7.11
N LEU A 83 10.66 -6.26 -7.70
CA LEU A 83 9.43 -6.08 -8.46
C LEU A 83 9.55 -6.74 -9.84
N ASN A 84 8.52 -7.46 -10.27
CA ASN A 84 8.36 -7.93 -11.65
C ASN A 84 7.40 -7.03 -12.43
N GLU A 85 7.55 -7.01 -13.75
CA GLU A 85 6.50 -6.52 -14.64
C GLU A 85 5.24 -7.37 -14.46
N MET A 86 4.07 -6.75 -14.56
CA MET A 86 2.81 -7.46 -14.44
C MET A 86 1.73 -6.74 -15.23
N ASP A 87 1.04 -7.48 -16.10
CA ASP A 87 -0.21 -7.07 -16.73
C ASP A 87 -1.19 -8.23 -16.50
N GLY A 88 -2.16 -8.03 -15.60
CA GLY A 88 -3.01 -9.11 -15.15
C GLY A 88 -3.87 -8.75 -13.97
N TRP A 89 -4.18 -9.73 -13.12
CA TRP A 89 -5.16 -9.59 -12.06
C TRP A 89 -4.56 -9.92 -10.70
N THR A 90 -5.03 -9.21 -9.67
CA THR A 90 -4.73 -9.54 -8.29
C THR A 90 -5.99 -9.57 -7.45
N ASN A 91 -6.10 -10.56 -6.59
CA ASN A 91 -7.06 -10.62 -5.48
C ASN A 91 -6.32 -10.71 -4.14
N LYS A 92 -5.08 -10.18 -4.08
CA LYS A 92 -4.24 -10.27 -2.89
C LYS A 92 -4.92 -9.54 -1.72
N PHE A 93 -5.24 -10.30 -0.69
CA PHE A 93 -5.78 -9.77 0.56
C PHE A 93 -4.64 -9.65 1.58
N ILE A 94 -4.35 -8.41 2.01
CA ILE A 94 -3.26 -8.10 2.92
C ILE A 94 -3.85 -7.76 4.29
N PHE A 95 -3.60 -8.60 5.28
CA PHE A 95 -4.10 -8.44 6.65
C PHE A 95 -3.07 -8.99 7.66
N PRO A 96 -3.10 -8.58 8.94
CA PRO A 96 -2.10 -9.02 9.91
C PRO A 96 -2.20 -10.51 10.24
N PRO A 97 -1.08 -11.22 10.43
CA PRO A 97 0.30 -10.77 10.17
C PRO A 97 0.64 -10.81 8.67
N TYR A 98 1.44 -9.85 8.20
CA TYR A 98 1.93 -9.82 6.83
C TYR A 98 3.35 -9.24 6.75
N ASP A 99 4.24 -9.93 6.04
CA ASP A 99 5.61 -9.48 5.80
C ASP A 99 5.67 -8.75 4.45
N PHE A 100 5.87 -7.43 4.49
CA PHE A 100 6.02 -6.59 3.30
C PHE A 100 7.42 -6.74 2.71
N SER A 101 7.50 -6.83 1.38
CA SER A 101 8.75 -7.21 0.70
C SER A 101 9.52 -6.03 0.14
N ILE A 102 8.83 -5.02 -0.39
CA ILE A 102 9.46 -3.94 -1.18
C ILE A 102 9.26 -2.58 -0.55
N ALA A 103 8.01 -2.13 -0.43
CA ALA A 103 7.73 -0.80 0.07
C ALA A 103 7.87 -0.79 1.59
N ASN A 104 8.72 0.11 2.09
CA ASN A 104 9.05 0.22 3.52
C ASN A 104 8.55 1.52 4.15
N CYS A 105 7.89 2.37 3.39
CA CYS A 105 7.14 3.51 3.92
C CYS A 105 5.80 3.60 3.16
N MET A 106 4.77 4.16 3.80
CA MET A 106 3.47 4.37 3.17
C MET A 106 2.92 5.76 3.46
N VAL A 107 2.34 6.40 2.46
CA VAL A 107 1.45 7.56 2.63
C VAL A 107 0.07 7.15 2.15
N THR A 108 -0.95 7.27 2.99
CA THR A 108 -2.30 6.80 2.68
C THR A 108 -3.35 7.63 3.40
N ASN A 109 -4.63 7.37 3.13
CA ASN A 109 -5.72 8.04 3.83
C ASN A 109 -6.07 7.35 5.15
N PHE A 110 -6.87 8.02 6.00
CA PHE A 110 -7.68 7.33 7.00
C PHE A 110 -8.80 6.56 6.30
N HIS A 111 -9.03 5.33 6.76
CA HIS A 111 -9.97 4.37 6.19
C HIS A 111 -11.08 4.08 7.17
N THR A 112 -12.22 3.61 6.66
CA THR A 112 -13.36 3.27 7.49
C THR A 112 -13.07 2.06 8.40
N PRO A 113 -13.69 1.99 9.59
CA PRO A 113 -13.61 0.82 10.45
C PRO A 113 -14.03 -0.45 9.71
N LYS A 114 -13.40 -1.59 10.04
CA LYS A 114 -13.67 -2.91 9.44
C LYS A 114 -13.47 -2.99 7.91
N SER A 115 -12.70 -2.07 7.33
CA SER A 115 -12.31 -2.13 5.91
C SER A 115 -11.04 -2.96 5.70
N THR A 116 -10.91 -3.55 4.51
CA THR A 116 -9.70 -4.26 4.06
C THR A 116 -8.49 -3.32 4.02
N LEU A 117 -8.71 -2.04 3.71
CA LEU A 117 -7.68 -1.00 3.72
C LEU A 117 -7.15 -0.75 5.13
N LEU A 118 -8.02 -0.68 6.14
CA LEU A 118 -7.61 -0.55 7.54
C LEU A 118 -6.79 -1.76 8.01
N MET A 119 -7.18 -2.97 7.59
CA MET A 119 -6.45 -4.21 7.91
C MET A 119 -5.04 -4.18 7.31
N MET A 120 -4.90 -3.78 6.04
CA MET A 120 -3.59 -3.69 5.41
C MET A 120 -2.68 -2.67 6.09
N ILE A 121 -3.18 -1.48 6.41
CA ILE A 121 -2.35 -0.47 7.06
C ILE A 121 -2.00 -0.87 8.50
N SER A 122 -2.85 -1.66 9.17
CA SER A 122 -2.56 -2.26 10.47
C SER A 122 -1.52 -3.37 10.37
N ALA A 123 -1.50 -4.12 9.26
CA ALA A 123 -0.46 -5.10 8.99
C ALA A 123 0.89 -4.42 8.75
N PHE A 124 0.88 -3.26 8.09
CA PHE A 124 2.07 -2.50 7.75
C PHE A 124 2.70 -1.78 8.96
N ALA A 125 1.91 -0.99 9.69
CA ALA A 125 2.43 -0.13 10.75
C ALA A 125 2.17 -0.65 12.18
N GLY A 126 1.52 -1.80 12.31
CA GLY A 126 1.07 -2.34 13.59
C GLY A 126 -0.28 -1.76 14.03
N HIS A 127 -1.17 -2.63 14.49
CA HIS A 127 -2.53 -2.26 14.85
C HIS A 127 -2.60 -1.14 15.90
N ASP A 128 -1.82 -1.25 16.98
CA ASP A 128 -1.90 -0.30 18.10
C ASP A 128 -1.45 1.11 17.70
N PHE A 129 -0.37 1.20 16.90
CA PHE A 129 0.11 2.46 16.35
C PHE A 129 -0.94 3.10 15.43
N VAL A 130 -1.58 2.31 14.56
CA VAL A 130 -2.66 2.80 13.71
C VAL A 130 -3.82 3.31 14.57
N MET A 131 -4.27 2.55 15.57
CA MET A 131 -5.39 2.98 16.42
C MET A 131 -5.07 4.25 17.21
N GLU A 132 -3.84 4.40 17.72
CA GLU A 132 -3.40 5.63 18.38
C GLU A 132 -3.49 6.84 17.43
N ALA A 133 -3.02 6.68 16.18
CA ALA A 133 -3.10 7.74 15.18
C ALA A 133 -4.56 8.13 14.84
N TYR A 134 -5.49 7.17 14.80
CA TYR A 134 -6.92 7.45 14.62
C TYR A 134 -7.51 8.21 15.80
N GLN A 135 -7.20 7.80 17.03
CA GLN A 135 -7.67 8.49 18.23
C GLN A 135 -7.17 9.94 18.28
N GLU A 136 -5.92 10.17 17.90
CA GLU A 136 -5.35 11.51 17.84
C GLU A 136 -5.99 12.38 16.76
N ALA A 137 -6.28 11.82 15.58
CA ALA A 137 -6.99 12.52 14.52
C ALA A 137 -8.41 12.94 14.92
N LEU A 138 -9.13 12.07 15.63
CA LEU A 138 -10.45 12.36 16.18
C LEU A 138 -10.41 13.48 17.23
N LYS A 139 -9.45 13.42 18.18
CA LYS A 139 -9.31 14.44 19.24
C LYS A 139 -9.03 15.84 18.69
N LYS A 140 -8.17 15.93 17.67
CA LYS A 140 -7.77 17.21 17.09
C LYS A 140 -8.80 17.80 16.12
N ASN A 141 -9.95 17.12 15.91
CA ASN A 141 -11.04 17.55 15.03
C ASN A 141 -10.51 17.98 13.64
N THR A 142 -9.47 17.28 13.17
CA THR A 142 -8.72 17.74 12.01
C THR A 142 -9.42 17.34 10.74
N SER A 143 -9.43 18.21 9.75
CA SER A 143 -9.77 17.86 8.37
C SER A 143 -8.68 17.03 7.67
N PHE A 144 -7.63 16.57 8.38
CA PHE A 144 -6.56 15.78 7.78
C PHE A 144 -7.06 14.38 7.44
N THR A 145 -7.09 14.09 6.16
CA THR A 145 -7.49 12.78 5.63
C THR A 145 -6.30 11.86 5.38
N VAL A 146 -5.06 12.34 5.51
CA VAL A 146 -3.83 11.64 5.13
C VAL A 146 -2.98 11.28 6.36
N MET A 147 -2.48 10.05 6.37
CA MET A 147 -1.54 9.47 7.33
C MET A 147 -0.24 9.08 6.62
N ALA A 148 0.90 9.45 7.19
CA ALA A 148 2.21 8.98 6.77
C ALA A 148 2.72 7.97 7.81
N MET A 149 3.09 6.79 7.36
CA MET A 149 3.55 5.69 8.21
C MET A 149 5.08 5.60 8.13
N PRO A 150 5.74 5.51 9.30
CA PRO A 150 7.19 5.49 9.34
C PRO A 150 7.76 4.25 8.66
N CYS A 151 8.97 4.46 8.16
CA CYS A 151 10.00 3.45 8.03
C CYS A 151 10.82 3.49 9.32
#